data_AF-A0A1Z5J5D4-F1
#
_entry.id   AF-A0A1Z5J5D4-F1
#
_cell.length_a   1.000
_cell.length_b   1.000
_cell.length_c   1.000
_cell.angle_alpha   90.00
_cell.angle_beta   90.00
_cell.angle_gamma   90.00
#
_symmetry.space_group_name_H-M   'P 1'
#
loop_
_entity.id
_entity.type
_entity.pdbx_description
1 polymer ?
#
loop_
_entity_poly.entity_id
_entity_poly.type
_entity_poly.pdbx_seq_one_letter_code
_entity_poly.pdbx_strand_id
1 'polypeptide(L)'
;MQLLIGDVAELRIRARKAEIKLFFDSIGYQLSASGEELLSLSSEYAQLSVKPPVTFVRYDQDHFLSVRSDGRDMSLPYAKKPGK
;
A
#
# COMPACT_ATOMS: atom_id res chain seq x y z
N MET A 1 -5.38 -0.45 -11.36
CA MET A 1 -3.96 0.00 -11.37
C MET A 1 -3.13 -0.92 -10.47
N GLN A 2 -1.87 -1.20 -10.78
CA GLN A 2 -1.02 -2.11 -9.99
C GLN A 2 0.29 -1.42 -9.56
N LEU A 3 0.76 -1.74 -8.35
CA LEU A 3 2.03 -1.29 -7.79
C LEU A 3 2.74 -2.48 -7.12
N LEU A 4 3.92 -2.85 -7.61
CA LEU A 4 4.80 -3.83 -6.97
C LEU A 4 5.81 -3.07 -6.10
N ILE A 5 6.02 -3.55 -4.87
CA ILE A 5 7.16 -3.16 -4.02
C ILE A 5 7.98 -4.41 -3.76
N GLY A 6 9.19 -4.45 -4.31
CA GLY A 6 10.13 -5.57 -4.14
C GLY A 6 10.92 -5.49 -2.85
N ASP A 7 11.22 -4.28 -2.37
CA ASP A 7 12.04 -4.06 -1.16
C ASP A 7 11.60 -2.79 -0.39
N VAL A 8 11.80 -2.79 0.93
CA VAL A 8 11.49 -1.63 1.81
C VAL A 8 12.32 -0.39 1.44
N ALA A 9 13.55 -0.58 0.95
CA ALA A 9 14.44 0.50 0.51
C ALA A 9 13.85 1.33 -0.64
N GLU A 10 12.90 0.79 -1.42
CA GLU A 10 12.23 1.53 -2.49
C GLU A 10 11.47 2.77 -1.98
N LEU A 11 10.99 2.75 -0.73
CA LEU A 11 10.35 3.91 -0.09
C LEU A 11 11.29 5.11 0.05
N ARG A 12 12.62 4.87 0.01
CA ARG A 12 13.66 5.90 0.10
C ARG A 12 14.03 6.48 -1.27
N ILE A 13 13.66 5.82 -2.36
CA ILE A 13 13.94 6.27 -3.73
C ILE A 13 12.93 7.37 -4.08
N ARG A 14 13.42 8.61 -4.30
CA ARG A 14 12.55 9.79 -4.48
C ARG A 14 11.50 9.63 -5.58
N ALA A 15 11.88 9.06 -6.73
CA ALA A 15 10.96 8.82 -7.84
C ALA A 15 9.88 7.80 -7.47
N ARG A 16 10.27 6.69 -6.85
CA ARG A 16 9.32 5.66 -6.38
C ARG A 16 8.40 6.18 -5.30
N LYS A 17 8.90 6.99 -4.36
CA LYS A 17 8.07 7.62 -3.32
C LYS A 17 6.93 8.47 -3.91
N ALA A 18 7.17 9.18 -5.01
CA ALA A 18 6.12 9.96 -5.67
C ALA A 18 5.03 9.06 -6.28
N GLU A 19 5.44 7.99 -6.99
CA GLU A 19 4.54 6.99 -7.55
C GLU A 19 3.72 6.26 -6.47
N ILE A 20 4.39 5.79 -5.41
CA ILE A 20 3.77 5.15 -4.24
C ILE A 20 2.74 6.09 -3.62
N LYS A 21 3.12 7.36 -3.39
CA LYS A 21 2.19 8.35 -2.86
C LYS A 21 0.96 8.47 -3.76
N LEU A 22 1.14 8.72 -5.05
CA LEU A 22 0.03 8.87 -6.00
C LEU A 22 -0.88 7.63 -6.05
N PHE A 23 -0.32 6.43 -5.92
CA PHE A 23 -1.09 5.19 -5.88
C PHE A 23 -2.06 5.14 -4.69
N PHE A 24 -1.57 5.47 -3.48
CA PHE A 24 -2.34 5.35 -2.24
C PHE A 24 -3.18 6.59 -1.90
N ASP A 25 -2.81 7.79 -2.38
CA ASP A 25 -3.48 9.07 -2.08
C ASP A 25 -4.96 9.10 -2.52
N SER A 26 -5.32 8.31 -3.54
CA SER A 26 -6.71 8.23 -4.02
C SER A 26 -7.58 7.25 -3.23
N ILE A 27 -7.01 6.41 -2.37
CA ILE A 27 -7.72 5.29 -1.73
C ILE A 27 -7.65 5.31 -0.18
N GLY A 28 -7.14 6.41 0.38
CA GLY A 28 -7.16 6.67 1.83
C GLY A 28 -6.15 5.89 2.66
N TYR A 29 -5.20 5.20 2.01
CA TYR A 29 -4.13 4.47 2.67
C TYR A 29 -2.80 5.24 2.62
N GLN A 30 -1.89 4.90 3.53
CA GLN A 30 -0.52 5.35 3.53
C GLN A 30 0.39 4.13 3.65
N LEU A 31 1.49 4.13 2.88
CA LEU A 31 2.51 3.10 2.96
C LEU A 31 3.76 3.69 3.61
N SER A 32 4.24 3.04 4.66
CA SER A 32 5.47 3.40 5.36
C SER A 32 6.34 2.16 5.60
N ALA A 33 7.60 2.38 5.97
CA ALA A 33 8.46 1.30 6.45
C ALA A 33 8.16 1.07 7.94
N SER A 34 8.03 -0.20 8.33
CA SER A 34 7.94 -0.64 9.72
C SER A 34 9.20 -1.45 10.05
N GLY A 35 10.30 -0.76 10.31
CA GLY A 35 11.63 -1.38 10.41
C GLY A 35 12.28 -1.58 9.05
N GLU A 36 13.22 -2.52 8.97
CA GLU A 36 14.03 -2.75 7.76
C GLU A 36 13.39 -3.74 6.78
N GLU A 37 12.54 -4.66 7.25
CA GLU A 37 12.02 -5.76 6.42
C GLU A 37 10.52 -5.66 6.13
N LEU A 38 9.78 -4.80 6.83
CA LEU A 38 8.32 -4.75 6.72
C LEU A 38 7.83 -3.41 6.16
N LEU A 39 6.79 -3.51 5.36
CA LEU A 39 5.96 -2.39 4.97
C LEU A 39 4.74 -2.34 5.89
N SER A 40 4.39 -1.15 6.38
CA SER A 40 3.15 -0.89 7.08
C SER A 40 2.21 -0.12 6.17
N LEU A 41 1.07 -0.73 5.84
CA LEU A 41 -0.06 -0.09 5.19
C LEU A 41 -1.04 0.36 6.26
N SER A 42 -1.24 1.66 6.41
CA SER A 42 -2.13 2.24 7.43
C SER A 42 -3.23 3.12 6.83
N SER A 43 -4.33 3.20 7.55
CA SER A 43 -5.46 4.10 7.33
C SER A 43 -6.01 4.53 8.71
N GLU A 44 -7.06 5.34 8.74
CA GLU A 44 -7.72 5.72 10.01
C GLU A 44 -8.30 4.52 10.79
N TYR A 45 -8.64 3.42 10.12
CA TYR A 45 -9.37 2.30 10.73
C TYR A 45 -8.63 0.96 10.69
N ALA A 46 -7.51 0.88 9.99
CA ALA A 46 -6.78 -0.36 9.80
C ALA A 46 -5.28 -0.12 9.63
N GLN A 47 -4.49 -1.03 10.21
CA GLN A 47 -3.05 -1.14 10.00
C GLN A 47 -2.71 -2.58 9.64
N LEU A 48 -1.90 -2.76 8.59
CA LEU A 48 -1.45 -4.05 8.09
C LEU A 48 0.06 -4.00 7.88
N SER A 49 0.77 -4.99 8.41
CA SER A 49 2.19 -5.20 8.11
C SER A 49 2.35 -6.33 7.09
N VAL A 50 3.11 -6.07 6.02
CA VAL A 50 3.42 -7.05 4.96
C VAL A 50 4.91 -7.05 4.67
N LYS A 51 5.46 -8.23 4.38
CA LYS A 51 6.85 -8.40 3.97
C LYS A 51 6.93 -8.30 2.44
N PRO A 52 7.83 -7.50 1.85
CA PRO A 52 8.09 -7.57 0.42
C PRO A 52 8.64 -8.95 -0.02
N PRO A 53 8.44 -9.36 -1.29
CA PRO A 53 7.77 -8.62 -2.35
C PRO A 53 6.25 -8.63 -2.19
N VAL A 54 5.62 -7.47 -2.35
CA VAL A 54 4.16 -7.31 -2.27
C VAL A 54 3.63 -6.56 -3.49
N THR A 55 2.52 -7.05 -4.03
CA THR A 55 1.79 -6.39 -5.11
C THR A 55 0.48 -5.82 -4.59
N PHE A 56 0.27 -4.53 -4.80
CA PHE A 56 -0.95 -3.80 -4.52
C PHE A 56 -1.74 -3.62 -5.82
N VAL A 57 -3.01 -4.00 -5.84
CA VAL A 57 -3.89 -3.83 -7.01
C VAL A 57 -5.14 -3.07 -6.61
N ARG A 58 -5.34 -1.92 -7.24
CA ARG A 58 -6.56 -1.11 -7.10
C ARG A 58 -7.63 -1.53 -8.09
N TYR A 59 -8.82 -1.80 -7.54
CA TYR A 59 -10.06 -1.99 -8.26
C TYR A 59 -10.96 -0.78 -8.00
N ASP A 60 -10.80 0.26 -8.82
CA ASP A 60 -11.44 1.57 -8.57
C ASP A 60 -12.97 1.51 -8.75
N GLN A 61 -13.50 0.58 -9.59
CA GLN A 61 -14.95 0.39 -9.79
C GLN A 61 -15.62 -0.23 -8.56
N ASP A 62 -14.94 -1.19 -7.92
CA ASP A 62 -15.45 -1.94 -6.78
C ASP A 62 -15.01 -1.36 -5.43
N HIS A 63 -14.20 -0.29 -5.45
CA HIS A 63 -13.67 0.42 -4.27
C HIS A 63 -12.90 -0.47 -3.29
N PHE A 64 -12.04 -1.36 -3.80
CA PHE A 64 -11.16 -2.18 -2.96
C PHE A 64 -9.73 -2.28 -3.47
N LEU A 65 -8.83 -2.57 -2.53
CA LEU A 65 -7.40 -2.79 -2.71
C LEU A 65 -7.09 -4.26 -2.43
N SER A 66 -6.58 -4.99 -3.42
CA SER A 66 -5.99 -6.30 -3.22
C SER A 66 -4.51 -6.14 -2.84
N VAL A 67 -4.10 -6.87 -1.81
CA VAL A 67 -2.72 -6.95 -1.29
C VAL A 67 -2.26 -8.39 -1.46
N ARG A 68 -1.27 -8.61 -2.33
CA ARG A 68 -0.76 -9.93 -2.68
C ARG A 68 0.68 -10.08 -2.20
N SER A 69 0.92 -11.03 -1.30
CA SER A 69 2.22 -11.29 -0.68
C SER A 69 2.34 -12.77 -0.31
N ASP A 70 3.47 -13.41 -0.58
CA ASP A 70 3.75 -14.81 -0.17
C ASP A 70 2.63 -15.81 -0.53
N GLY A 71 2.05 -15.67 -1.73
CA GLY A 71 0.95 -16.53 -2.20
C GLY A 71 -0.40 -16.29 -1.50
N ARG A 72 -0.49 -15.28 -0.61
CA ARG A 72 -1.74 -14.83 0.01
C ARG A 72 -2.28 -13.62 -0.72
N ASP A 73 -3.59 -13.55 -0.87
CA ASP A 73 -4.32 -12.38 -1.36
C ASP A 73 -5.29 -11.94 -0.26
N MET A 74 -5.27 -10.65 0.05
CA MET A 74 -6.22 -10.03 0.97
C MET A 74 -6.84 -8.82 0.29
N SER A 75 -8.15 -8.67 0.42
CA SER A 75 -8.88 -7.50 -0.06
C SER A 75 -9.20 -6.57 1.10
N LEU A 76 -8.86 -5.29 0.94
CA LEU A 76 -9.15 -4.20 1.86
C LEU A 76 -10.11 -3.22 1.18
N PRO A 77 -11.20 -2.78 1.84
CA PRO A 77 -12.03 -1.72 1.29
C PRO A 77 -11.23 -0.40 1.21
N TYR A 78 -11.56 0.50 0.29
CA TYR A 78 -10.95 1.84 0.30
C TYR A 78 -11.26 2.55 1.61
N ALA A 79 -10.23 3.17 2.20
CA ALA A 79 -10.40 3.95 3.40
C ALA A 79 -10.93 5.35 3.04
N LYS A 80 -11.67 5.96 3.96
CA LYS A 80 -11.93 7.40 3.87
C LYS A 80 -10.58 8.11 3.96
N LYS A 81 -10.38 9.11 3.09
CA LYS A 81 -9.22 9.99 3.25
C LYS A 81 -9.36 10.67 4.61
N PRO A 82 -8.31 10.69 5.45
CA PRO A 82 -8.34 11.46 6.67
C PRO A 82 -8.77 12.88 6.32
N GLY A 83 -9.85 13.35 6.96
CA GLY A 83 -10.29 14.73 6.81
C GLY A 83 -9.13 15.65 7.17
N LYS A 84 -8.81 16.60 6.29
CA LYS A 84 -7.84 17.65 6.60
C LYS A 84 -8.37 18.55 7.72
#